data_AF-A0A950U2N2-F1
#
_entry.id   AF-A0A950U2N2-F1
#
_cell.length_a   1.000
_cell.length_b   1.000
_cell.length_c   1.000
_cell.angle_alpha   90.00
_cell.angle_beta   90.00
_cell.angle_gamma   90.00
#
_symmetry.space_group_name_H-M   'P 1'
#
loop_
_entity.id
_entity.type
_entity.pdbx_description
1 polymer ?
#
loop_
_entity_poly.entity_id
_entity_poly.type
_entity_poly.pdbx_seq_one_letter_code
_entity_poly.pdbx_strand_id
1 'polypeptide(L)' 'MQKSDTRILVTHVGSLPRGERLTDLLIEDELGHGVDRSTLTEEIERRVAYVMQKQHAAGIDIANDGEQGR' A
#
# COMPACT_ATOMS: atom_id res chain seq x y z
N MET A 1 -12.47 -2.61 18.45
CA MET A 1 -13.22 -3.00 17.24
C MET A 1 -14.34 -1.99 17.04
N GLN A 2 -14.36 -1.27 15.92
CA GLN A 2 -15.52 -0.42 15.59
C GLN A 2 -16.70 -1.33 15.26
N LYS A 3 -17.87 -1.04 15.84
CA LYS A 3 -19.12 -1.74 15.54
C LYS A 3 -19.88 -0.94 14.48
N SER A 4 -20.59 -1.66 13.61
CA SER A 4 -21.36 -1.05 12.53
C SER A 4 -22.85 -1.17 12.82
N ASP A 5 -23.49 -0.08 13.22
CA ASP A 5 -24.90 -0.10 13.66
C ASP A 5 -25.87 0.36 12.55
N THR A 6 -25.36 0.95 11.47
CA THR A 6 -26.17 1.58 10.40
C THR A 6 -26.02 0.95 9.02
N ARG A 7 -24.86 0.34 8.72
CA ARG A 7 -24.59 -0.38 7.46
C ARG A 7 -23.48 -1.42 7.66
N ILE A 8 -23.31 -2.32 6.70
CA ILE A 8 -22.13 -3.21 6.64
C ILE A 8 -20.90 -2.37 6.29
N LEU A 9 -19.81 -2.52 7.06
CA LEU A 9 -18.51 -1.94 6.73
C LEU A 9 -17.75 -2.87 5.79
N VAL A 10 -17.18 -2.30 4.73
CA VAL A 10 -16.42 -3.02 3.71
C VAL A 10 -14.92 -2.80 3.91
N THR A 11 -14.17 -3.88 3.81
CA THR A 11 -12.71 -3.89 3.83
C THR A 11 -12.19 -4.87 2.79
N HIS A 12 -10.89 -4.86 2.56
CA HIS A 12 -10.18 -5.84 1.75
C HIS A 12 -9.02 -6.43 2.54
N VAL A 13 -8.44 -7.51 2.02
CA VAL A 13 -7.35 -8.23 2.67
C VAL A 13 -6.06 -8.10 1.87
N GLY A 14 -4.98 -7.77 2.56
CA GLY A 14 -3.62 -7.93 2.05
C GLY A 14 -3.20 -6.92 0.98
N SER A 15 -2.40 -7.41 0.04
CA SER A 15 -1.67 -6.60 -0.92
C SER A 15 -2.52 -5.98 -2.03
N LEU A 16 -2.08 -4.81 -2.46
CA LEU A 16 -2.57 -4.11 -3.65
C LEU A 16 -1.42 -3.93 -4.66
N PRO A 17 -1.72 -3.72 -5.95
CA PRO A 17 -0.68 -3.53 -6.97
C PRO A 17 0.30 -2.39 -6.63
N ARG A 18 1.59 -2.73 -6.51
CA ARG A 18 2.67 -1.81 -6.09
C ARG A 18 3.05 -0.77 -7.14
N GLY A 19 2.78 -1.06 -8.41
CA GLY A 19 3.21 -0.23 -9.54
C GLY A 19 4.69 -0.46 -9.87
N GLU A 20 5.04 -0.23 -11.13
CA GLU A 20 6.32 -0.61 -11.74
C GLU A 20 7.54 -0.12 -10.92
N ARG A 21 7.62 1.18 -10.63
CA ARG A 21 8.77 1.75 -9.92
C ARG A 21 9.03 1.14 -8.54
N LEU A 22 7.99 0.88 -7.73
CA LEU A 22 8.17 0.27 -6.41
C LEU A 22 8.51 -1.21 -6.54
N THR A 23 7.93 -1.91 -7.51
CA THR A 23 8.28 -3.30 -7.82
C THR A 23 9.76 -3.42 -8.16
N ASP A 24 10.28 -2.56 -9.04
CA ASP A 24 11.70 -2.59 -9.43
C ASP A 24 12.61 -2.32 -8.24
N LEU A 25 12.32 -1.30 -7.43
CA LEU A 25 13.13 -0.98 -6.25
C LEU A 25 13.15 -2.12 -5.22
N LEU A 26 12.04 -2.81 -5.00
CA LEU A 26 11.98 -3.95 -4.08
C LEU A 26 12.78 -5.14 -4.61
N ILE A 27 12.70 -5.43 -5.91
CA ILE A 27 13.47 -6.50 -6.54
C ILE A 27 14.97 -6.21 -6.41
N GLU A 28 15.41 -5.00 -6.74
CA GLU A 28 16.82 -4.62 -6.64
C GLU A 28 17.33 -4.66 -5.19
N ASP A 29 16.48 -4.32 -4.21
CA ASP A 29 16.82 -4.43 -2.78
C ASP A 29 16.96 -5.89 -2.34
N GLU A 30 16.03 -6.76 -2.76
CA GLU A 30 16.06 -8.19 -2.47
C GLU A 30 17.28 -8.89 -3.09
N LEU A 31 17.68 -8.47 -4.29
CA LEU A 31 18.89 -8.95 -4.97
C LEU A 31 20.19 -8.38 -4.37
N GLY A 32 20.10 -7.42 -3.45
CA GLY A 32 21.26 -6.82 -2.79
C GLY A 32 22.05 -5.85 -3.68
N HIS A 33 21.42 -5.28 -4.71
CA HIS A 33 22.07 -4.38 -5.67
C HIS A 33 22.34 -2.96 -5.13
N GLY A 34 22.11 -2.72 -3.83
CA GLY A 34 22.44 -1.46 -3.17
C GLY A 34 21.45 -0.35 -3.49
N VAL A 35 20.16 -0.60 -3.23
CA VAL A 35 19.12 0.43 -3.35
C VAL A 35 19.30 1.47 -2.25
N ASP A 36 19.20 2.75 -2.64
CA ASP A 36 19.13 3.84 -1.68
C ASP A 36 17.87 3.71 -0.82
N ARG A 37 18.08 3.49 0.48
CA ARG A 37 17.01 3.29 1.47
C ARG A 37 16.09 4.49 1.60
N SER A 38 16.59 5.71 1.37
CA SER A 38 15.76 6.91 1.40
C SER A 38 14.81 6.93 0.20
N THR A 39 15.33 6.69 -1.00
CA THR A 39 14.53 6.53 -2.23
C THR A 39 13.46 5.43 -2.11
N LEU A 40 13.80 4.27 -1.54
CA LEU A 40 12.83 3.18 -1.33
C LEU A 40 11.72 3.59 -0.35
N THR A 41 12.10 4.20 0.78
CA THR A 41 11.14 4.69 1.79
C THR A 41 10.17 5.71 1.20
N GLU A 42 10.69 6.70 0.46
CA GLU A 42 9.87 7.72 -0.20
C GLU A 42 8.91 7.11 -1.23
N GLU A 43 9.35 6.09 -1.95
CA GLU A 43 8.49 5.37 -2.90
C GLU A 43 7.35 4.65 -2.19
N ILE A 44 7.66 3.93 -1.11
CA ILE A 44 6.67 3.20 -0.31
C ILE A 44 5.63 4.19 0.21
N GLU A 45 6.03 5.31 0.81
CA GLU A 45 5.11 6.33 1.34
C GLU A 45 4.21 6.89 0.24
N ARG A 46 4.76 7.21 -0.93
CA ARG A 46 3.98 7.71 -2.06
C ARG A 46 2.96 6.67 -2.53
N ARG A 47 3.34 5.39 -2.59
CA ARG A 47 2.47 4.31 -3.02
C ARG A 47 1.38 4.00 -2.01
N VAL A 48 1.68 4.05 -0.71
CA VAL A 48 0.68 3.97 0.38
C VAL A 48 -0.33 5.10 0.24
N ALA A 49 0.12 6.34 0.06
CA ALA A 49 -0.79 7.48 -0.14
C ALA A 49 -1.70 7.29 -1.37
N TYR A 50 -1.14 6.81 -2.49
CA TYR A 50 -1.89 6.50 -3.70
C TYR A 50 -2.97 5.43 -3.46
N VAL A 51 -2.63 4.30 -2.85
CA VAL A 51 -3.62 3.23 -2.63
C VAL A 51 -4.66 3.60 -1.58
N MET A 52 -4.31 4.41 -0.58
CA MET A 52 -5.29 4.96 0.37
C MET A 52 -6.31 5.86 -0.33
N GLN A 53 -5.86 6.72 -1.24
CA GLN A 53 -6.76 7.55 -2.05
C GLN A 53 -7.69 6.70 -2.92
N LYS A 54 -7.18 5.63 -3.55
CA LYS A 54 -7.98 4.71 -4.37
C LYS A 54 -9.01 3.93 -3.54
N GLN A 55 -8.62 3.45 -2.36
CA GLN A 55 -9.52 2.76 -1.44
C GLN A 55 -10.66 3.67 -1.00
N HIS A 56 -10.35 4.92 -0.64
CA HIS A 56 -11.35 5.92 -0.29
C HIS A 56 -12.32 6.16 -1.46
N ALA A 57 -11.80 6.37 -2.67
CA ALA A 57 -12.63 6.57 -3.87
C ALA A 57 -13.49 5.35 -4.22
N ALA A 58 -13.04 4.14 -3.86
CA ALA A 58 -13.79 2.90 -4.04
C ALA A 58 -14.82 2.62 -2.92
N GLY A 59 -14.88 3.45 -1.87
CA GLY A 59 -15.80 3.27 -0.75
C GLY A 59 -15.37 2.20 0.26
N ILE A 60 -14.07 1.90 0.36
CA ILE A 60 -13.54 1.04 1.43
C ILE A 60 -13.63 1.79 2.77
N ASP A 61 -14.32 1.20 3.74
CA ASP A 61 -14.54 1.79 5.06
C ASP A 61 -13.33 1.61 5.99
N ILE A 62 -12.72 0.43 5.94
CA ILE A 62 -11.54 0.09 6.74
C ILE A 62 -10.42 -0.26 5.76
N ALA A 63 -9.53 0.70 5.53
CA ALA A 63 -8.42 0.57 4.60
C ALA A 63 -7.19 -0.09 5.26
N ASN A 64 -6.29 -0.63 4.44
CA ASN A 64 -4.94 -1.01 4.85
C ASN A 64 -3.91 -0.40 3.88
N ASP A 65 -2.62 -0.49 4.23
CA ASP A 65 -1.51 0.09 3.46
C ASP A 65 -1.26 -0.61 2.12
N GLY A 66 -2.01 -1.66 1.78
CA GLY A 66 -1.88 -2.44 0.56
C GLY A 66 -0.58 -3.23 0.49
N GLU A 67 0.07 -3.48 1.63
CA GLU A 67 1.38 -4.15 1.75
C GLU A 67 2.46 -3.53 0.84
N GLN A 68 2.40 -2.22 0.57
CA GLN A 68 3.28 -1.61 -0.44
C GLN A 68 4.77 -1.76 -0.10
N GLY A 69 5.13 -1.71 1.19
CA GLY A 69 6.53 -1.84 1.65
C GLY A 69 6.95 -3.24 2.07
N ARG A 70 6.12 -4.26 1.79
CA ARG A 70 6.47 -5.68 2.04
C ARG A 70 7.13 -6.32 0.84
#